data_AF-A0A8C0VQ49-F1
#
_entry.id   AF-A0A8C0VQ49-F1
#
_cell.length_a   1.000
_cell.length_b   1.000
_cell.length_c   1.000
_cell.angle_alpha   90.00
_cell.angle_beta   90.00
_cell.angle_gamma   90.00
#
_symmetry.space_group_name_H-M   'P 1'
#
loop_
_entity.id
_entity.type
_entity.pdbx_description
1 polymer ?
#
loop_
_entity_poly.entity_id
_entity_poly.type
_entity_poly.pdbx_seq_one_letter_code
_entity_poly.pdbx_strand_id
1 'polypeptide(L)'
;MSALCTIKHLCQATRSENKYTKRFFGILLTQTAQKWLFSPFWIVVPNLRKSAVFGLTQPFCTDEKSHAQPKRKAAFGSVGRRIPYRILHLINQEGESLGNMHRAEALKLMDQHGLKLVLLRDNVEPPVYRLMTGQQIHEEQLKRAEKKKSSPKPGVVQKELSFSSAIAKNDLETKTKQIAQWIEKKHHVKVTIRQAKGSSTDMFTLFDHILETVSEKATYLSKPKVAREGVSTCVLRHMSDKELKEHQKMEIKKNSAVKEDENEDLKSKELHQ
;
A
#
# COMPACT_ATOMS: atom_id res chain seq x y z
N MET A 1 -72.84 -11.49 -40.40
CA MET A 1 -72.96 -12.05 -39.04
C MET A 1 -71.53 -12.24 -38.52
N SER A 2 -70.83 -11.18 -38.15
CA SER A 2 -71.06 -10.34 -36.96
C SER A 2 -70.83 -11.13 -35.68
N ALA A 3 -69.66 -10.95 -35.06
CA ALA A 3 -69.39 -10.88 -33.61
C ALA A 3 -67.90 -11.24 -33.36
N LEU A 4 -67.00 -10.25 -33.39
CA LEU A 4 -66.56 -9.50 -32.20
C LEU A 4 -65.68 -10.36 -31.27
N CYS A 5 -64.35 -10.20 -31.25
CA CYS A 5 -63.65 -9.05 -30.67
C CYS A 5 -63.99 -8.95 -29.17
N THR A 6 -63.14 -9.46 -28.26
CA THR A 6 -62.31 -8.68 -27.31
C THR A 6 -62.17 -9.59 -26.04
N ILE A 7 -61.15 -9.64 -25.19
CA ILE A 7 -60.05 -8.72 -24.83
C ILE A 7 -59.06 -9.45 -23.87
N LYS A 8 -57.76 -9.13 -24.01
CA LYS A 8 -56.67 -9.06 -23.00
C LYS A 8 -55.91 -10.30 -22.46
N HIS A 9 -54.70 -10.42 -23.02
CA HIS A 9 -53.37 -10.62 -22.39
C HIS A 9 -53.10 -11.85 -21.50
N LEU A 10 -52.16 -12.73 -21.92
CA LEU A 10 -50.88 -12.96 -21.21
C LEU A 10 -49.94 -13.93 -21.95
N CYS A 11 -48.65 -13.57 -21.99
CA CYS A 11 -47.47 -14.45 -21.98
C CYS A 11 -47.27 -15.50 -23.08
N GLN A 12 -46.51 -15.10 -24.09
CA GLN A 12 -45.44 -15.95 -24.64
C GLN A 12 -44.39 -16.23 -23.55
N ALA A 13 -44.25 -17.50 -23.18
CA ALA A 13 -43.21 -18.08 -22.33
C ALA A 13 -43.34 -19.61 -22.49
N THR A 14 -42.32 -20.48 -22.59
CA THR A 14 -40.87 -20.39 -22.35
C THR A 14 -40.24 -21.73 -22.75
N ARG A 15 -38.99 -21.67 -23.25
CA ARG A 15 -37.80 -22.43 -22.79
C ARG A 15 -37.80 -23.97 -22.94
N SER A 16 -37.01 -24.45 -23.91
CA SER A 16 -36.63 -25.86 -24.09
C SER A 16 -35.41 -26.28 -23.25
N GLU A 17 -35.70 -27.19 -22.34
CA GLU A 17 -35.01 -28.43 -21.90
C GLU A 17 -33.48 -28.58 -21.78
N ASN A 18 -33.10 -28.86 -20.53
CA ASN A 18 -31.90 -29.57 -20.06
C ASN A 18 -32.18 -31.09 -19.98
N LYS A 19 -31.18 -31.92 -20.30
CA LYS A 19 -30.71 -33.14 -19.57
C LYS A 19 -30.17 -34.20 -20.53
N TYR A 20 -28.86 -34.51 -20.46
CA TYR A 20 -28.33 -35.85 -20.70
C TYR A 20 -27.11 -36.11 -19.82
N THR A 21 -27.20 -37.16 -19.00
CA THR A 21 -26.18 -37.67 -18.07
C THR A 21 -25.73 -39.07 -18.51
N LYS A 22 -24.44 -39.40 -18.38
CA LYS A 22 -23.84 -40.76 -18.30
C LYS A 22 -22.40 -40.56 -17.75
N ARG A 23 -22.07 -40.90 -16.49
CA ARG A 23 -21.71 -42.20 -15.89
C ARG A 23 -20.56 -42.93 -16.63
N PHE A 24 -19.35 -42.93 -16.07
CA PHE A 24 -18.35 -44.00 -16.18
C PHE A 24 -17.37 -44.00 -14.98
N PHE A 25 -17.36 -45.12 -14.24
CA PHE A 25 -16.28 -45.80 -13.46
C PHE A 25 -15.38 -45.02 -12.48
N GLY A 26 -14.99 -45.52 -11.30
CA GLY A 26 -14.99 -46.90 -10.82
C GLY A 26 -14.79 -47.01 -9.30
N ILE A 27 -15.09 -48.22 -8.82
CA ILE A 27 -14.93 -48.76 -7.48
C ILE A 27 -13.45 -49.05 -7.24
N LEU A 28 -12.91 -48.73 -6.04
CA LEU A 28 -12.23 -49.67 -5.12
C LEU A 28 -11.45 -48.85 -4.07
N LEU A 29 -11.74 -49.04 -2.78
CA LEU A 29 -10.70 -49.26 -1.76
C LEU A 29 -11.37 -49.76 -0.46
N THR A 30 -11.20 -51.05 -0.21
CA THR A 30 -11.41 -51.67 1.10
C THR A 30 -10.04 -51.98 1.72
N GLN A 31 -9.89 -51.46 2.94
CA GLN A 31 -9.04 -51.84 4.08
C GLN A 31 -8.37 -53.24 4.04
N THR A 32 -7.10 -53.33 4.49
CA THR A 32 -6.62 -54.35 5.46
C THR A 32 -5.31 -53.90 6.13
N ALA A 33 -5.13 -54.32 7.37
CA ALA A 33 -3.98 -54.11 8.25
C ALA A 33 -3.40 -55.47 8.65
N GLN A 34 -2.07 -55.56 8.87
CA GLN A 34 -1.33 -56.54 9.72
C GLN A 34 0.18 -56.26 9.51
N LYS A 35 1.00 -55.78 10.46
CA LYS A 35 1.51 -56.26 11.77
C LYS A 35 2.59 -57.38 11.73
N TRP A 36 3.75 -57.02 12.31
CA TRP A 36 4.76 -57.82 13.06
C TRP A 36 5.82 -58.58 12.21
N LEU A 37 7.09 -58.78 12.58
CA LEU A 37 8.04 -58.35 13.65
C LEU A 37 9.44 -58.98 13.32
N PHE A 38 10.50 -58.56 14.04
CA PHE A 38 11.85 -59.17 14.23
C PHE A 38 12.86 -59.06 13.06
N SER A 39 13.97 -58.26 13.13
CA SER A 39 15.21 -58.37 13.95
C SER A 39 16.25 -59.35 13.36
N PRO A 40 17.58 -59.25 13.61
CA PRO A 40 18.54 -58.14 13.56
C PRO A 40 19.80 -58.56 12.71
N PHE A 41 21.00 -58.02 13.02
CA PHE A 41 22.35 -58.49 12.64
C PHE A 41 23.04 -57.69 11.51
N TRP A 42 23.78 -56.63 11.87
CA TRP A 42 25.27 -56.57 11.94
C TRP A 42 25.92 -56.90 10.58
N ILE A 43 26.69 -56.00 9.96
CA ILE A 43 28.12 -55.87 10.28
C ILE A 43 28.64 -54.51 9.79
N VAL A 44 29.30 -53.81 10.70
CA VAL A 44 30.29 -52.76 10.45
C VAL A 44 31.65 -53.46 10.26
N VAL A 45 32.37 -53.14 9.17
CA VAL A 45 33.83 -53.28 9.10
C VAL A 45 34.40 -51.94 8.60
N PRO A 46 35.40 -51.35 9.28
CA PRO A 46 36.05 -50.12 8.87
C PRO A 46 37.35 -50.37 8.07
N ASN A 47 37.92 -49.26 7.57
CA ASN A 47 39.29 -49.04 7.06
C ASN A 47 39.58 -49.46 5.59
N LEU A 48 40.44 -48.79 4.82
CA LEU A 48 41.25 -47.55 4.93
C LEU A 48 41.83 -47.30 3.51
N ARG A 49 42.23 -46.05 3.24
CA ARG A 49 43.09 -45.59 2.11
C ARG A 49 42.38 -45.40 0.75
N LYS A 50 42.19 -44.12 0.38
CA LYS A 50 43.09 -43.42 -0.55
C LYS A 50 42.74 -41.93 -0.60
N SER A 51 43.78 -41.13 -0.42
CA SER A 51 43.85 -39.72 -0.74
C SER A 51 43.52 -39.51 -2.22
N ALA A 52 42.63 -38.57 -2.52
CA ALA A 52 42.60 -37.85 -3.78
C ALA A 52 41.98 -36.47 -3.53
N VAL A 53 42.87 -35.49 -3.49
CA VAL A 53 42.62 -34.06 -3.61
C VAL A 53 41.78 -33.82 -4.87
N PHE A 54 40.53 -33.37 -4.72
CA PHE A 54 39.81 -32.69 -5.80
C PHE A 54 38.97 -31.55 -5.23
N GLY A 55 39.19 -30.38 -5.82
CA GLY A 55 38.82 -29.07 -5.29
C GLY A 55 37.33 -28.89 -5.06
N LEU A 56 37.01 -28.47 -3.85
CA LEU A 56 35.79 -27.76 -3.51
C LEU A 56 35.91 -26.34 -4.08
N THR A 57 35.54 -26.18 -5.35
CA THR A 57 35.08 -24.89 -5.86
C THR A 57 33.61 -25.05 -6.20
N GLN A 58 32.76 -24.93 -5.19
CA GLN A 58 31.38 -24.57 -5.44
C GLN A 58 31.40 -23.14 -6.00
N PRO A 59 30.95 -22.90 -7.24
CA PRO A 59 30.66 -21.54 -7.64
C PRO A 59 29.52 -21.06 -6.73
N PHE A 60 29.84 -20.05 -5.93
CA PHE A 60 28.87 -19.29 -5.15
C PHE A 60 28.02 -18.49 -6.16
N CYS A 61 27.15 -19.18 -6.89
CA CYS A 61 26.10 -18.54 -7.66
C CYS A 61 25.16 -17.93 -6.63
N THR A 62 25.34 -16.64 -6.36
CA THR A 62 24.30 -15.82 -5.77
C THR A 62 23.11 -15.91 -6.71
N ASP A 63 22.11 -16.69 -6.30
CA ASP A 63 20.77 -16.62 -6.85
C ASP A 63 20.26 -15.20 -6.55
N GLU A 64 20.53 -14.28 -7.49
CA GLU A 64 19.85 -12.99 -7.51
C GLU A 64 18.37 -13.32 -7.66
N LYS A 65 17.68 -13.33 -6.51
CA LYS A 65 16.24 -13.11 -6.48
C LYS A 65 15.98 -11.84 -7.26
N SER A 66 15.64 -12.01 -8.54
CA SER A 66 15.18 -10.92 -9.38
C SER A 66 14.06 -10.24 -8.59
N HIS A 67 14.35 -9.03 -8.11
CA HIS A 67 13.35 -8.19 -7.50
C HIS A 67 12.30 -7.98 -8.58
N ALA A 68 11.18 -8.71 -8.48
CA ALA A 68 10.03 -8.55 -9.35
C ALA A 68 9.58 -7.09 -9.22
N GLN A 69 10.02 -6.26 -10.15
CA GLN A 69 9.64 -4.85 -10.19
C GLN A 69 8.11 -4.83 -10.29
N PRO A 70 7.40 -4.12 -9.38
CA PRO A 70 5.96 -4.07 -9.42
C PRO A 70 5.54 -3.57 -10.80
N LYS A 71 4.80 -4.39 -11.56
CA LYS A 71 4.33 -4.04 -12.90
C LYS A 71 3.66 -2.68 -12.82
N ARG A 72 4.26 -1.66 -13.45
CA ARG A 72 3.72 -0.31 -13.46
C ARG A 72 2.31 -0.38 -14.03
N LYS A 73 1.30 0.00 -13.23
CA LYS A 73 -0.10 0.04 -13.68
C LYS A 73 -0.16 0.94 -14.92
N ALA A 74 -0.69 0.43 -16.02
CA ALA A 74 -0.79 1.19 -17.26
C ALA A 74 -1.56 2.50 -17.01
N ALA A 75 -1.08 3.60 -17.61
CA ALA A 75 -1.77 4.88 -17.55
C ALA A 75 -3.14 4.77 -18.23
N PHE A 76 -4.12 5.54 -17.75
CA PHE A 76 -5.46 5.56 -18.34
C PHE A 76 -5.40 6.09 -19.77
N GLY A 77 -5.86 5.28 -20.73
CA GLY A 77 -5.81 5.61 -22.15
C GLY A 77 -6.36 4.48 -23.01
N SER A 78 -6.24 4.64 -24.33
CA SER A 78 -6.66 3.60 -25.27
C SER A 78 -5.72 2.40 -25.21
N VAL A 79 -6.30 1.20 -25.10
CA VAL A 79 -5.53 -0.07 -25.08
C VAL A 79 -5.12 -0.54 -26.48
N GLY A 80 -5.71 0.04 -27.53
CA GLY A 80 -5.54 -0.42 -28.90
C GLY A 80 -6.19 -1.79 -29.16
N ARG A 81 -5.63 -2.55 -30.11
CA ARG A 81 -6.19 -3.84 -30.57
C ARG A 81 -5.69 -5.06 -29.81
N ARG A 82 -4.59 -4.95 -29.06
CA ARG A 82 -3.96 -6.08 -28.37
C ARG A 82 -4.56 -6.27 -26.97
N ILE A 83 -5.67 -6.99 -26.91
CA ILE A 83 -6.37 -7.29 -25.66
C ILE A 83 -5.94 -8.68 -25.14
N PRO A 84 -5.38 -8.78 -23.92
CA PRO A 84 -4.90 -10.06 -23.38
C PRO A 84 -6.06 -11.00 -22.99
N TYR A 85 -7.22 -10.44 -22.64
CA TYR A 85 -8.37 -11.20 -22.14
C TYR A 85 -9.29 -11.67 -23.28
N ARG A 86 -9.85 -12.87 -23.13
CA ARG A 86 -10.79 -13.47 -24.10
C ARG A 86 -12.19 -12.90 -23.96
N ILE A 87 -12.68 -12.79 -22.72
CA ILE A 87 -14.00 -12.26 -22.37
C ILE A 87 -13.80 -10.95 -21.61
N LEU A 88 -14.64 -9.96 -21.93
CA LEU A 88 -14.59 -8.64 -21.32
C LEU A 88 -16.00 -8.10 -21.15
N HIS A 89 -16.17 -7.24 -20.14
CA HIS A 89 -17.41 -6.51 -19.93
C HIS A 89 -17.33 -5.16 -20.66
N LEU A 90 -18.22 -4.90 -21.62
CA LEU A 90 -18.17 -3.71 -22.46
C LEU A 90 -19.23 -2.69 -22.08
N ILE A 91 -18.83 -1.42 -22.01
CA ILE A 91 -19.68 -0.26 -21.81
C ILE A 91 -19.61 0.62 -23.07
N ASN A 92 -20.76 1.11 -23.53
CA ASN A 92 -20.84 2.00 -24.69
C ASN A 92 -20.38 3.44 -24.36
N GLN A 93 -20.31 4.31 -25.37
CA GLN A 93 -19.95 5.71 -25.20
C GLN A 93 -20.95 6.46 -24.31
N GLU A 94 -22.25 6.14 -24.41
CA GLU A 94 -23.34 6.74 -23.64
C GLU A 94 -23.34 6.27 -22.17
N GLY A 95 -22.56 5.24 -21.83
CA GLY A 95 -22.50 4.66 -20.49
C GLY A 95 -23.41 3.45 -20.28
N GLU A 96 -24.11 3.00 -21.33
CA GLU A 96 -24.91 1.78 -21.30
C GLU A 96 -24.01 0.53 -21.25
N SER A 97 -24.37 -0.45 -20.42
CA SER A 97 -23.65 -1.72 -20.33
C SER A 97 -24.16 -2.68 -21.41
N LEU A 98 -23.27 -3.09 -22.30
CA LEU A 98 -23.54 -4.09 -23.35
C LEU A 98 -23.33 -5.53 -22.85
N GLY A 99 -22.91 -5.69 -21.59
CA GLY A 99 -22.69 -6.97 -20.96
C GLY A 99 -21.33 -7.60 -21.29
N ASN A 100 -21.24 -8.91 -21.06
CA ASN A 100 -20.02 -9.69 -21.24
C ASN A 100 -19.97 -10.23 -22.66
N MET A 101 -18.90 -9.95 -23.39
CA MET A 101 -18.73 -10.39 -24.77
C MET A 101 -17.31 -10.84 -25.05
N HIS A 102 -17.13 -11.49 -26.20
CA HIS A 102 -15.81 -11.91 -26.66
C HIS A 102 -15.02 -10.71 -27.18
N ARG A 103 -13.69 -10.70 -26.98
CA ARG A 103 -12.81 -9.60 -27.45
C ARG A 103 -12.98 -9.25 -28.93
N ALA A 104 -13.29 -10.25 -29.77
CA ALA A 104 -13.50 -10.05 -31.20
C ALA A 104 -14.74 -9.20 -31.50
N GLU A 105 -15.81 -9.36 -30.72
CA GLU A 105 -17.04 -8.59 -30.88
C GLU A 105 -16.84 -7.14 -30.43
N ALA A 106 -16.13 -6.94 -29.32
CA ALA A 106 -15.75 -5.62 -28.86
C ALA A 106 -14.90 -4.86 -29.88
N LEU A 107 -13.97 -5.55 -30.56
CA LEU A 107 -13.17 -4.97 -31.64
C LEU A 107 -14.01 -4.63 -32.88
N LYS A 108 -15.02 -5.45 -33.22
CA LYS A 108 -15.97 -5.12 -34.29
C LYS A 108 -16.75 -3.85 -33.97
N LEU A 109 -17.29 -3.73 -32.76
CA LEU A 109 -18.02 -2.53 -32.33
C LEU A 109 -17.11 -1.29 -32.35
N MET A 110 -15.86 -1.44 -31.89
CA MET A 110 -14.85 -0.39 -31.97
C MET A 110 -14.63 0.10 -33.41
N ASP A 111 -14.49 -0.82 -34.37
CA ASP A 111 -14.29 -0.48 -35.78
C ASP A 111 -15.56 0.08 -36.44
N GLN A 112 -16.75 -0.45 -36.11
CA GLN A 112 -18.04 0.01 -36.64
C GLN A 112 -18.36 1.45 -36.24
N HIS A 113 -18.07 1.82 -34.99
CA HIS A 113 -18.33 3.16 -34.48
C HIS A 113 -17.12 4.10 -34.60
N GLY A 114 -15.95 3.61 -35.05
CA GLY A 114 -14.72 4.40 -35.12
C GLY A 114 -14.23 4.90 -33.76
N LEU A 115 -14.54 4.17 -32.69
CA LEU A 115 -14.25 4.55 -31.31
C LEU A 115 -12.95 3.93 -30.80
N LYS A 116 -12.51 4.32 -29.60
CA LYS A 116 -11.34 3.73 -28.94
C LYS A 116 -11.77 2.92 -27.74
N LEU A 117 -11.20 1.73 -27.62
CA LEU A 117 -11.37 0.89 -26.44
C LEU A 117 -10.44 1.36 -25.31
N VAL A 118 -11.00 1.51 -24.11
CA VAL A 118 -10.31 2.00 -22.91
C VAL A 118 -10.56 1.05 -21.75
N LEU A 119 -9.50 0.68 -21.03
CA LEU A 119 -9.60 -0.15 -19.83
C LEU A 119 -9.98 0.71 -18.62
N LEU A 120 -11.14 0.44 -18.02
CA LEU A 120 -11.61 1.13 -16.82
C LEU A 120 -11.17 0.41 -15.55
N ARG A 121 -11.46 -0.90 -15.47
CA ARG A 121 -11.18 -1.72 -14.29
C ARG A 121 -10.62 -3.08 -14.71
N ASP A 122 -9.40 -3.34 -14.26
CA ASP A 122 -8.68 -4.61 -14.47
C ASP A 122 -8.83 -5.58 -13.29
N ASN A 123 -9.22 -5.09 -12.10
CA ASN A 123 -9.31 -5.89 -10.88
C ASN A 123 -10.58 -6.75 -10.79
N VAL A 124 -11.40 -6.79 -11.83
CA VAL A 124 -12.68 -7.50 -11.87
C VAL A 124 -12.61 -8.55 -12.96
N GLU A 125 -13.16 -9.74 -12.71
CA GLU A 125 -13.27 -10.81 -13.70
C GLU A 125 -14.75 -10.98 -14.09
N PRO A 126 -15.15 -10.66 -15.34
CA PRO A 126 -14.34 -10.19 -16.46
C PRO A 126 -13.95 -8.69 -16.37
N PRO A 127 -12.80 -8.29 -16.96
CA PRO A 127 -12.32 -6.92 -16.94
C PRO A 127 -13.25 -5.96 -17.70
N VAL A 128 -13.37 -4.74 -17.19
CA VAL A 128 -14.33 -3.75 -17.69
C VAL A 128 -13.67 -2.77 -18.64
N TYR A 129 -14.17 -2.74 -19.86
CA TYR A 129 -13.75 -1.82 -20.92
C TYR A 129 -14.90 -0.88 -21.31
N ARG A 130 -14.54 0.30 -21.83
CA ARG A 130 -15.48 1.28 -22.36
C ARG A 130 -15.04 1.74 -23.74
N LEU A 131 -16.01 1.93 -24.62
CA LEU A 131 -15.83 2.63 -25.90
C LEU A 131 -15.92 4.14 -25.65
N MET A 132 -14.90 4.88 -26.07
CA MET A 132 -14.82 6.32 -25.87
C MET A 132 -14.24 7.01 -27.10
N THR A 133 -14.62 8.27 -27.31
CA THR A 133 -13.97 9.12 -28.31
C THR A 133 -12.62 9.65 -27.78
N GLY A 134 -11.75 10.12 -28.68
CA GLY A 134 -10.47 10.71 -28.29
C GLY A 134 -10.61 11.90 -27.34
N GLN A 135 -11.64 12.73 -27.55
CA GLN A 135 -11.94 13.89 -26.70
C GLN A 135 -12.36 13.47 -25.29
N GLN A 136 -13.27 12.50 -25.17
CA GLN A 136 -13.70 11.98 -23.87
C GLN A 136 -12.54 11.37 -23.08
N ILE A 137 -11.62 10.67 -23.75
CA ILE A 137 -10.41 10.13 -23.11
C ILE A 137 -9.56 11.27 -22.54
N HIS A 138 -9.35 12.34 -23.32
CA HIS A 138 -8.55 13.47 -22.89
C HIS A 138 -9.18 14.20 -21.69
N GLU A 139 -10.48 14.49 -21.75
CA GLU A 139 -11.21 15.10 -20.63
C GLU A 139 -11.13 14.24 -19.36
N GLU A 140 -11.27 12.92 -19.49
CA GLU A 140 -11.18 12.04 -18.34
C GLU A 140 -9.74 11.93 -17.81
N GLN A 141 -8.73 12.01 -18.67
CA GLN A 141 -7.33 12.15 -18.25
C GLN A 141 -7.10 13.44 -17.46
N LEU A 142 -7.64 14.58 -17.91
CA LEU A 142 -7.56 15.86 -17.20
C LEU A 142 -8.26 15.80 -15.85
N LYS A 143 -9.51 15.33 -15.82
CA LYS A 143 -10.28 15.13 -14.57
C LYS A 143 -9.53 14.20 -13.59
N ARG A 144 -8.89 13.14 -14.09
CA ARG A 144 -8.07 12.24 -13.25
C ARG A 144 -6.78 12.92 -12.79
N ALA A 145 -6.16 13.76 -13.60
CA ALA A 145 -4.96 14.52 -13.22
C ALA A 145 -5.28 15.58 -12.17
N GLU A 146 -6.38 16.29 -12.30
CA GLU A 146 -6.88 17.26 -11.29
C GLU A 146 -7.23 16.55 -9.98
N LYS A 147 -7.97 15.43 -10.04
CA LYS A 147 -8.25 14.61 -8.87
C LYS A 147 -6.98 14.09 -8.20
N LYS A 148 -5.93 13.76 -8.96
CA LYS A 148 -4.64 13.36 -8.40
C LYS A 148 -3.88 14.52 -7.75
N LYS A 149 -4.03 15.74 -8.28
CA LYS A 149 -3.45 16.96 -7.71
C LYS A 149 -4.17 17.38 -6.43
N SER A 150 -5.50 17.28 -6.41
CA SER A 150 -6.33 17.64 -5.24
C SER A 150 -6.38 16.53 -4.18
N SER A 151 -6.23 15.27 -4.58
CA SER A 151 -6.06 14.18 -3.63
C SER A 151 -4.73 14.35 -2.90
N PRO A 152 -4.68 14.21 -1.56
CA PRO A 152 -3.41 14.15 -0.84
C PRO A 152 -2.52 13.09 -1.50
N LYS A 153 -1.28 13.49 -1.84
CA LYS A 153 -0.33 12.68 -2.62
C LYS A 153 -0.36 11.22 -2.13
N PRO A 154 -0.65 10.24 -3.02
CA PRO A 154 -0.70 8.84 -2.62
C PRO A 154 0.67 8.41 -2.10
N GLY A 155 0.69 8.00 -0.84
CA GLY A 155 1.85 7.44 -0.16
C GLY A 155 2.63 8.47 0.64
N VAL A 156 2.14 8.83 1.82
CA VAL A 156 3.03 9.34 2.86
C VAL A 156 4.03 8.23 3.16
N VAL A 157 5.24 8.35 2.62
CA VAL A 157 6.31 7.38 2.83
C VAL A 157 6.68 7.42 4.31
N GLN A 158 6.62 6.26 4.97
CA GLN A 158 7.12 6.10 6.32
C GLN A 158 8.63 5.82 6.27
N LYS A 159 9.41 6.69 6.89
CA LYS A 159 10.85 6.51 7.12
C LYS A 159 11.04 5.97 8.53
N GLU A 160 11.96 5.02 8.69
CA GLU A 160 12.28 4.44 10.00
C GLU A 160 13.69 4.87 10.39
N LEU A 161 13.85 5.27 11.65
CA LEU A 161 15.14 5.60 12.25
C LEU A 161 15.26 4.91 13.60
N SER A 162 16.39 4.25 13.85
CA SER A 162 16.64 3.61 15.13
C SER A 162 18.01 3.95 15.68
N PHE A 163 18.07 4.22 16.99
CA PHE A 163 19.30 4.48 17.72
C PHE A 163 19.17 4.04 19.19
N SER A 164 20.27 4.10 19.94
CA SER A 164 20.31 3.64 21.33
C SER A 164 20.18 4.79 22.33
N SER A 165 19.79 4.50 23.57
CA SER A 165 19.68 5.49 24.64
C SER A 165 21.03 6.11 25.04
N ALA A 166 22.14 5.39 24.88
CA ALA A 166 23.51 5.88 25.13
C ALA A 166 24.13 6.63 23.93
N ILE A 167 23.31 7.36 23.17
CA ILE A 167 23.75 8.13 22.01
C ILE A 167 24.54 9.37 22.43
N ALA A 168 25.61 9.69 21.70
CA ALA A 168 26.37 10.93 21.90
C ALA A 168 25.55 12.15 21.44
N LYS A 169 25.74 13.30 22.10
CA LYS A 169 24.99 14.54 21.80
C LYS A 169 25.08 14.95 20.31
N ASN A 170 26.28 14.91 19.73
CA ASN A 170 26.49 15.26 18.32
C ASN A 170 25.77 14.31 17.33
N ASP A 171 25.71 13.01 17.63
CA ASP A 171 24.98 12.04 16.80
C ASP A 171 23.46 12.23 16.94
N LEU A 172 22.99 12.56 18.15
CA LEU A 172 21.59 12.91 18.38
C LEU A 172 21.18 14.13 17.55
N GLU A 173 21.97 15.20 17.56
CA GLU A 173 21.71 16.41 16.76
C GLU A 173 21.66 16.11 15.25
N THR A 174 22.59 15.28 14.76
CA THR A 174 22.63 14.88 13.34
C THR A 174 21.36 14.12 12.94
N LYS A 175 20.92 13.19 13.81
CA LYS A 175 19.67 12.43 13.61
C LYS A 175 18.44 13.32 13.70
N THR A 176 18.40 14.29 14.60
CA THR A 176 17.31 15.26 14.71
C THR A 176 17.21 16.13 13.46
N LYS A 177 18.34 16.58 12.89
CA LYS A 177 18.37 17.28 11.59
C LYS A 177 17.84 16.41 10.46
N GLN A 178 18.20 15.12 10.44
CA GLN A 178 17.68 14.17 9.45
C GLN A 178 16.15 13.98 9.59
N ILE A 179 15.64 13.88 10.81
CA ILE A 179 14.20 13.81 11.11
C ILE A 179 13.50 15.07 10.59
N ALA A 180 14.04 16.26 10.88
CA ALA A 180 13.49 17.54 10.43
C ALA A 180 13.39 17.61 8.90
N GLN A 181 14.44 17.20 8.18
CA GLN A 181 14.44 17.15 6.71
C GLN A 181 13.38 16.20 6.14
N TRP A 182 13.12 15.07 6.80
CA TRP A 182 12.08 14.14 6.37
C TRP A 182 10.67 14.68 6.62
N ILE A 183 10.47 15.35 7.76
CA ILE A 183 9.20 15.98 8.10
C ILE A 183 8.87 17.12 7.14
N GLU A 184 9.87 17.93 6.74
CA GLU A 184 9.71 18.98 5.73
C GLU A 184 9.28 18.42 4.36
N LYS A 185 9.75 17.22 4.00
CA LYS A 185 9.31 16.47 2.81
C LYS A 185 7.94 15.80 2.98
N LYS A 186 7.23 16.07 4.08
CA LYS A 186 5.93 15.49 4.46
C LYS A 186 5.95 13.96 4.55
N HIS A 187 7.05 13.39 5.05
CA HIS A 187 7.14 11.98 5.40
C HIS A 187 6.72 11.72 6.85
N HIS A 188 6.19 10.53 7.11
CA HIS A 188 6.04 10.06 8.50
C HIS A 188 7.37 9.46 8.94
N VAL A 189 7.79 9.75 10.17
CA VAL A 189 9.06 9.26 10.71
C VAL A 189 8.78 8.42 11.93
N LYS A 190 9.07 7.12 11.85
CA LYS A 190 9.01 6.20 12.98
C LYS A 190 10.38 6.16 13.65
N VAL A 191 10.46 6.71 14.86
CA VAL A 191 11.69 6.73 15.66
C VAL A 191 11.65 5.58 16.66
N THR A 192 12.70 4.79 16.72
CA THR A 192 12.84 3.63 17.62
C THR A 192 14.08 3.77 18.48
N ILE A 193 13.91 3.95 19.79
CA ILE A 193 14.99 4.04 20.77
C ILE A 193 15.14 2.69 21.45
N ARG A 194 16.38 2.16 21.47
CA ARG A 194 16.74 0.92 22.17
C ARG A 194 17.55 1.24 23.42
N GLN A 195 17.13 0.73 24.57
CA GLN A 195 17.86 0.85 25.83
C GLN A 195 19.27 0.25 25.66
N ALA A 196 20.31 1.05 25.91
CA ALA A 196 21.67 0.54 26.02
C ALA A 196 21.85 -0.20 27.34
N LYS A 197 22.67 -1.26 27.33
CA LYS A 197 23.06 -1.96 28.55
C LYS A 197 23.84 -1.00 29.46
N GLY A 198 23.34 -0.77 30.67
CA GLY A 198 23.96 0.14 31.65
C GLY A 198 23.58 1.62 31.53
N SER A 199 22.66 1.98 30.61
CA SER A 199 22.09 3.33 30.56
C SER A 199 20.80 3.38 31.37
N SER A 200 20.73 4.29 32.35
CA SER A 200 19.51 4.63 33.10
C SER A 200 18.72 5.78 32.48
N THR A 201 19.07 6.19 31.26
CA THR A 201 18.42 7.32 30.60
C THR A 201 17.00 6.95 30.23
N ASP A 202 16.06 7.84 30.59
CA ASP A 202 14.65 7.69 30.24
C ASP A 202 14.46 7.85 28.73
N MET A 203 13.91 6.83 28.07
CA MET A 203 13.65 6.90 26.63
C MET A 203 12.61 7.98 26.28
N PHE A 204 11.68 8.27 27.19
CA PHE A 204 10.62 9.25 26.99
C PHE A 204 11.17 10.68 26.89
N THR A 205 12.12 11.04 27.75
CA THR A 205 12.72 12.38 27.75
C THR A 205 13.50 12.65 26.46
N LEU A 206 14.12 11.61 25.87
CA LEU A 206 14.76 11.71 24.56
C LEU A 206 13.75 12.00 23.43
N PHE A 207 12.57 11.39 23.47
CA PHE A 207 11.52 11.71 22.48
C PHE A 207 11.04 13.15 22.63
N ASP A 208 10.86 13.62 23.86
CA ASP A 208 10.42 14.99 24.13
C ASP A 208 11.46 16.00 23.67
N HIS A 209 12.75 15.77 23.94
CA HIS A 209 13.85 16.60 23.44
C HIS A 209 13.89 16.67 21.90
N ILE A 210 13.67 15.53 21.22
CA ILE A 210 13.58 15.49 19.76
C ILE A 210 12.36 16.27 19.26
N LEU A 211 11.21 16.11 19.90
CA LEU A 211 10.00 16.82 19.51
C LEU A 211 10.18 18.32 19.71
N GLU A 212 10.74 18.77 20.84
CA GLU A 212 10.97 20.18 21.13
C GLU A 212 11.86 20.83 20.06
N THR A 213 12.96 20.15 19.69
CA THR A 213 13.87 20.61 18.64
C THR A 213 13.21 20.71 17.26
N VAL A 214 12.18 19.89 16.98
CA VAL A 214 11.50 19.83 15.67
C VAL A 214 10.07 20.41 15.74
N SER A 215 9.70 21.01 16.89
CA SER A 215 8.32 21.38 17.24
C SER A 215 7.73 22.43 16.31
N GLU A 216 8.57 23.27 15.70
CA GLU A 216 8.17 24.27 14.71
C GLU A 216 7.32 23.72 13.57
N LYS A 217 7.54 22.44 13.20
CA LYS A 217 6.94 21.82 12.01
C LYS A 217 6.33 20.44 12.26
N ALA A 218 6.44 19.88 13.47
CA ALA A 218 6.16 18.47 13.75
C ALA A 218 5.21 18.24 14.92
N THR A 219 4.44 17.16 14.82
CA THR A 219 3.56 16.66 15.89
C THR A 219 3.59 15.13 15.93
N TYR A 220 3.21 14.55 17.07
CA TYR A 220 3.03 13.11 17.18
C TYR A 220 1.82 12.62 16.37
N LEU A 221 2.05 11.69 15.46
CA LEU A 221 0.99 10.81 14.94
C LEU A 221 0.68 9.69 15.96
N SER A 222 1.72 9.10 16.52
CA SER A 222 1.64 8.14 17.63
C SER A 222 2.57 8.60 18.73
N LYS A 223 2.01 8.78 19.93
CA LYS A 223 2.79 9.09 21.13
C LYS A 223 3.83 7.98 21.41
N PRO A 224 4.92 8.31 22.14
CA PRO A 224 5.90 7.32 22.57
C PRO A 224 5.25 6.14 23.29
N LYS A 225 5.55 4.93 22.83
CA LYS A 225 5.06 3.68 23.41
C LYS A 225 6.17 2.64 23.47
N VAL A 226 6.17 1.84 24.52
CA VAL A 226 7.06 0.67 24.64
C VAL A 226 6.53 -0.40 23.69
N ALA A 227 7.32 -0.77 22.68
CA ALA A 227 6.94 -1.80 21.70
C ALA A 227 7.39 -3.20 22.15
N ARG A 228 8.59 -3.29 22.72
CA ARG A 228 9.19 -4.50 23.31
C ARG A 228 10.00 -4.08 24.52
N GLU A 229 10.37 -5.04 25.38
CA GLU A 229 11.24 -4.76 26.52
C GLU A 229 12.53 -4.05 26.08
N GLY A 230 12.81 -2.89 26.68
CA GLY A 230 13.94 -2.04 26.29
C GLY A 230 13.84 -1.37 24.91
N VAL A 231 12.68 -1.40 24.25
CA VAL A 231 12.48 -0.75 22.94
C VAL A 231 11.23 0.12 22.94
N SER A 232 11.43 1.42 22.81
CA SER A 232 10.36 2.40 22.70
C SER A 232 10.28 3.00 21.30
N THR A 233 9.07 3.29 20.84
CA THR A 233 8.81 3.79 19.48
C THR A 233 7.82 4.95 19.51
N CYS A 234 8.03 5.94 18.65
CA CYS A 234 7.05 6.99 18.37
C CYS A 234 6.93 7.20 16.85
N VAL A 235 5.85 7.84 16.41
CA VAL A 235 5.69 8.24 15.00
C VAL A 235 5.42 9.72 14.92
N LEU A 236 6.30 10.43 14.23
CA LEU A 236 6.21 11.86 13.97
C LEU A 236 5.61 12.11 12.60
N ARG A 237 4.84 13.20 12.49
CA ARG A 237 4.28 13.72 11.25
C ARG A 237 4.52 15.22 11.15
N HIS A 238 4.42 15.74 9.93
CA HIS A 238 4.27 17.17 9.73
C HIS A 238 2.93 17.66 10.28
N MET A 239 2.94 18.84 10.90
CA MET A 239 1.71 19.48 11.37
C MET A 239 0.79 19.82 10.19
N SER A 240 -0.52 19.76 10.42
CA SER A 240 -1.51 20.22 9.45
C SER A 240 -1.45 21.74 9.30
N ASP A 241 -1.86 22.28 8.14
CA ASP A 241 -1.89 23.73 7.91
C ASP A 241 -2.75 24.49 8.95
N LYS A 242 -3.74 23.80 9.55
CA LYS A 242 -4.54 24.33 10.67
C LYS A 242 -3.73 24.38 11.97
N GLU A 243 -3.08 23.27 12.31
CA GLU A 243 -2.25 23.13 13.50
C GLU A 243 -1.07 24.14 13.47
N LEU A 244 -0.46 24.37 12.30
CA LEU A 244 0.61 25.35 12.12
C LEU A 244 0.14 26.79 12.41
N LYS A 245 -1.05 27.17 11.94
CA LYS A 245 -1.62 28.50 12.21
C LYS A 245 -1.92 28.69 13.69
N GLU A 246 -2.40 27.65 14.36
CA GLU A 246 -2.62 27.67 15.81
C GLU A 246 -1.30 27.83 16.56
N HIS A 247 -0.27 27.06 16.18
CA HIS A 247 1.06 27.18 16.79
C HIS A 247 1.66 28.58 16.61
N GLN A 248 1.57 29.15 15.41
CA GLN A 248 2.00 30.54 15.15
C GLN A 248 1.23 31.55 15.98
N LYS A 249 -0.10 31.39 16.14
CA LYS A 249 -0.91 32.27 16.98
C LYS A 249 -0.54 32.16 18.45
N MET A 250 -0.21 30.96 18.93
CA MET A 250 0.23 30.71 20.31
C MET A 250 1.61 31.32 20.57
N GLU A 251 2.56 31.16 19.63
CA GLU A 251 3.89 31.77 19.67
C GLU A 251 3.81 33.30 19.73
N ILE A 252 2.99 33.93 18.86
CA ILE A 252 2.81 35.39 18.84
C ILE A 252 2.25 35.88 20.18
N LYS A 253 1.25 35.18 20.75
CA LYS A 253 0.68 35.53 22.06
C LYS A 253 1.69 35.39 23.20
N LYS A 254 2.53 34.35 23.16
CA LYS A 254 3.58 34.14 24.16
C LYS A 254 4.61 35.27 24.10
N ASN A 255 5.02 35.65 22.90
CA ASN A 255 5.98 36.73 22.68
C ASN A 255 5.42 38.12 23.00
N SER A 256 4.10 38.35 22.88
CA SER A 256 3.47 39.60 23.31
C SER A 256 3.35 39.70 24.82
N ALA A 257 3.02 38.60 25.52
CA ALA A 257 2.92 38.59 26.98
C ALA A 257 4.28 38.83 27.66
N VAL A 258 5.35 38.21 27.16
CA VAL A 258 6.71 38.43 27.70
C VAL A 258 7.17 39.89 27.53
N LYS A 259 6.75 40.57 26.44
CA LYS A 259 7.06 41.99 26.24
C LYS A 259 6.25 42.92 27.14
N GLU A 260 5.06 42.52 27.56
CA GLU A 260 4.26 43.28 28.53
C GLU A 260 4.89 43.15 29.93
N ASP A 261 5.31 41.94 30.32
CA ASP A 261 5.99 41.69 31.59
C ASP A 261 7.35 42.42 31.69
N GLU A 262 8.16 42.41 30.62
CA GLU A 262 9.45 43.14 30.60
C GLU A 262 9.27 44.67 30.69
N ASN A 263 8.17 45.21 30.16
CA ASN A 263 7.90 46.65 30.16
C ASN A 263 7.32 47.13 31.51
N GLU A 264 6.53 46.29 32.18
CA GLU A 264 6.07 46.51 33.57
C GLU A 264 7.23 46.45 34.57
N ASP A 265 8.19 45.53 34.37
CA ASP A 265 9.41 45.41 35.20
C ASP A 265 10.40 46.59 35.01
N LEU A 266 10.42 47.22 33.84
CA LEU A 266 11.21 48.43 33.58
C LEU A 266 10.57 49.67 34.22
N LYS A 267 9.24 49.78 34.14
CA LYS A 267 8.48 50.91 34.70
C LYS A 267 8.49 50.94 36.23
N SER A 268 8.55 49.78 36.87
CA SER A 268 8.65 49.65 38.33
C SER A 268 10.07 49.92 38.87
N LYS A 269 11.11 49.85 38.02
CA LYS A 269 12.49 50.24 38.37
C LYS A 269 12.75 51.74 38.26
N GLU A 270 12.09 52.44 37.34
CA GLU A 270 12.20 53.91 37.21
C GLU A 270 11.48 54.69 38.33
N LEU A 271 10.53 54.07 39.04
CA LEU A 271 9.78 54.69 40.14
C LEU A 271 10.49 54.65 41.51
N HIS A 272 11.65 53.98 41.60
CA HIS A 272 12.43 53.82 42.82
C HIS A 272 13.81 54.52 42.78
N GLN A 273 14.01 55.44 41.84
CA GLN A 273 15.22 56.28 41.74
C GLN A 273 14.86 57.76 41.90
#